data_AF-A0A932ENA7-F1
#
_entry.id   AF-A0A932ENA7-F1
#
_cell.length_a   1.000
_cell.length_b   1.000
_cell.length_c   1.000
_cell.angle_alpha   90.00
_cell.angle_beta   90.00
_cell.angle_gamma   90.00
#
_symmetry.space_group_name_H-M   'P 1'
#
loop_
_entity.id
_entity.type
_entity.pdbx_description
1 polymer ?
#
loop_
_entity_poly.entity_id
_entity_poly.type
_entity_poly.pdbx_seq_one_letter_code
_entity_poly.pdbx_strand_id
1 'polypeptide(L)'
;MSENDKPRQLSADEVTAAVTDLKRQLETVAHGTTERIDCTSETLEQGLAKLVLGLMELLRRLLERQAVRRMEGGSLSDRQVEEMGQALMKLEQKIGELCQQFGLRPEDLNLGIAVGDLGAGEPGKPPDHK
;
A
#
# COMPACT_ATOMS: atom_id res chain seq x y z
N MET A 1 27.30 1.45 -59.06
CA MET A 1 27.67 2.27 -57.90
C MET A 1 26.60 3.32 -57.73
N SER A 2 26.08 3.44 -56.51
CA SER A 2 25.48 4.59 -55.80
C SER A 2 24.72 5.65 -56.61
N GLU A 3 23.62 6.24 -56.18
CA GLU A 3 23.18 6.61 -54.84
C GLU A 3 21.79 7.24 -55.04
N ASN A 4 20.89 7.11 -54.07
CA ASN A 4 20.22 8.23 -53.41
C ASN A 4 18.89 7.73 -52.83
N ASP A 5 19.01 7.01 -51.72
CA ASP A 5 17.98 6.96 -50.69
C ASP A 5 17.79 8.39 -50.18
N LYS A 6 16.90 9.15 -50.84
CA LYS A 6 16.71 10.57 -50.56
C LYS A 6 16.11 10.66 -49.15
N PRO A 7 16.77 11.31 -48.19
CA PRO A 7 16.27 11.39 -46.82
C PRO A 7 14.91 12.07 -46.83
N ARG A 8 13.92 11.41 -46.23
CA ARG A 8 12.55 11.92 -46.03
C ARG A 8 12.67 13.33 -45.44
N GLN A 9 12.37 14.36 -46.23
CA GLN A 9 12.40 15.75 -45.74
C GLN A 9 11.25 15.91 -44.78
N LEU A 10 11.54 15.78 -43.49
CA LEU A 10 10.60 16.08 -42.41
C LEU A 10 10.24 17.56 -42.52
N SER A 11 8.99 17.85 -42.84
CA SER A 11 8.49 19.22 -42.91
C SER A 11 8.48 19.86 -41.50
N ALA A 12 8.59 21.18 -41.43
CA ALA A 12 8.56 21.90 -40.16
C ALA A 12 7.27 21.60 -39.35
N ASP A 13 6.17 21.32 -40.05
CA ASP A 13 4.88 20.97 -39.45
C ASP A 13 4.89 19.55 -38.86
N GLU A 14 5.53 18.59 -39.51
CA GLU A 14 5.71 17.23 -38.97
C GLU A 14 6.62 17.22 -37.75
N VAL A 15 7.69 18.02 -37.75
CA VAL A 15 8.56 18.18 -36.58
C VAL A 15 7.78 18.84 -35.43
N THR A 16 6.97 19.86 -35.72
CA THR A 16 6.16 20.54 -34.71
C THR A 16 5.09 19.61 -34.13
N ALA A 17 4.44 18.80 -34.97
CA ALA A 17 3.48 17.80 -34.54
C ALA A 17 4.14 16.71 -33.68
N ALA A 18 5.31 16.20 -34.10
CA ALA A 18 6.06 15.21 -33.35
C ALA A 18 6.55 15.74 -32.01
N VAL A 19 7.00 17.00 -31.93
CA VAL A 19 7.41 17.64 -30.68
C VAL A 19 6.21 17.84 -29.75
N THR A 20 5.05 18.20 -30.30
CA THR A 20 3.82 18.37 -29.51
C THR A 20 3.31 17.05 -28.96
N ASP A 21 3.35 15.98 -29.76
CA ASP A 21 2.98 14.64 -29.33
C ASP A 21 3.96 14.09 -28.30
N LEU A 22 5.26 14.27 -28.52
CA LEU A 22 6.30 13.91 -27.55
C LEU A 22 6.11 14.67 -26.23
N LYS A 23 5.75 15.95 -26.27
CA LYS A 23 5.44 16.75 -25.08
C LYS A 23 4.22 16.19 -24.32
N ARG A 24 3.15 15.81 -25.02
CA ARG A 24 1.97 15.17 -24.44
C ARG A 24 2.29 13.80 -23.83
N GLN A 25 3.12 13.00 -24.51
CA GLN A 25 3.59 11.72 -23.98
C GLN A 25 4.45 11.91 -22.73
N LEU A 26 5.34 12.91 -22.71
CA LEU A 26 6.13 13.27 -21.53
C LEU A 26 5.27 13.75 -20.36
N GLU A 27 4.24 14.56 -20.62
CA GLU A 27 3.25 14.95 -19.60
C GLU A 27 2.55 13.70 -19.05
N THR A 28 2.14 12.76 -19.90
CA THR A 28 1.48 11.52 -19.47
C THR A 28 2.40 10.63 -18.62
N VAL A 29 3.68 10.50 -18.99
CA VAL A 29 4.69 9.73 -18.24
C VAL A 29 5.05 10.42 -16.92
N ALA A 30 5.09 11.75 -16.88
CA ALA A 30 5.33 12.51 -15.65
C ALA A 30 4.22 12.33 -14.60
N HIS A 31 2.98 12.07 -15.03
CA HIS A 31 1.88 11.69 -14.13
C HIS A 31 1.92 10.20 -13.73
N GLY A 32 2.68 9.36 -14.43
CA GLY A 32 2.83 7.91 -14.17
C GLY A 32 4.04 7.54 -13.31
N THR A 33 4.99 8.44 -13.09
CA THR A 33 6.05 8.27 -12.10
C THR A 33 5.47 8.60 -10.74
N THR A 34 5.21 7.56 -9.92
CA THR A 34 4.92 7.60 -8.47
C THR A 34 4.40 8.95 -8.03
N GLU A 35 3.07 9.11 -7.95
CA GLU A 35 2.41 10.25 -7.31
C GLU A 35 3.32 10.76 -6.21
N ARG A 36 3.93 11.94 -6.42
CA ARG A 36 4.69 12.60 -5.37
C ARG A 36 3.72 12.61 -4.21
N ILE A 37 4.01 11.85 -3.16
CA ILE A 37 3.19 11.83 -1.97
C ILE A 37 3.15 13.30 -1.56
N ASP A 38 2.01 13.95 -1.78
CA ASP A 38 1.81 15.35 -1.45
C ASP A 38 1.76 15.40 0.07
N CYS A 39 2.95 15.43 0.68
CA CYS A 39 3.20 15.49 2.10
C CYS A 39 2.95 16.92 2.60
N THR A 40 1.72 17.40 2.49
CA THR A 40 1.28 18.51 3.35
C THR A 40 1.23 18.01 4.80
N SER A 41 1.38 18.90 5.79
CA SER A 41 1.33 18.49 7.21
C SER A 41 0.04 17.72 7.53
N GLU A 42 -1.08 18.18 6.98
CA GLU A 42 -2.40 17.60 7.22
C GLU A 42 -2.56 16.20 6.59
N THR A 43 -2.10 16.00 5.34
CA THR A 43 -2.13 14.69 4.68
C THR A 43 -1.16 13.69 5.31
N LEU A 44 -0.02 14.16 5.83
CA LEU A 44 0.94 13.33 6.55
C LEU A 44 0.39 12.88 7.91
N GLU A 45 -0.21 13.80 8.68
CA GLU A 45 -0.81 13.50 9.98
C GLU A 45 -1.93 12.46 9.85
N GLN A 46 -2.83 12.64 8.88
CA GLN A 46 -3.90 11.67 8.59
C GLN A 46 -3.36 10.32 8.11
N GLY A 47 -2.36 10.32 7.22
CA GLY A 47 -1.73 9.10 6.73
C GLY A 47 -1.02 8.31 7.84
N LEU A 48 -0.30 9.00 8.72
CA LEU A 48 0.36 8.37 9.87
C LEU A 48 -0.66 7.86 10.89
N ALA A 49 -1.72 8.64 11.18
CA ALA A 49 -2.80 8.19 12.05
C ALA A 49 -3.44 6.90 11.51
N LYS A 50 -3.74 6.85 10.21
CA LYS A 50 -4.28 5.66 9.54
C LYS A 50 -3.34 4.46 9.66
N LEU A 51 -2.04 4.66 9.49
CA LEU A 51 -1.05 3.59 9.62
C LEU A 51 -0.98 3.04 11.05
N VAL A 52 -0.85 3.92 12.04
CA VAL A 52 -0.73 3.52 13.45
C VAL A 52 -2.01 2.86 13.94
N LEU A 53 -3.17 3.45 13.65
CA LEU A 53 -4.48 2.88 14.01
C LEU A 53 -4.71 1.55 13.29
N GLY A 54 -4.30 1.44 12.03
CA GLY A 54 -4.33 0.18 11.28
C GLY A 54 -3.45 -0.91 11.90
N LEU A 55 -2.26 -0.54 12.39
CA LEU A 55 -1.37 -1.49 13.08
C LEU A 55 -1.97 -1.92 14.43
N MET A 56 -2.54 -0.99 15.19
CA MET A 56 -3.23 -1.29 16.44
C MET A 56 -4.41 -2.25 16.21
N GLU A 57 -5.19 -2.04 15.15
CA GLU A 57 -6.31 -2.89 14.75
C GLU A 57 -5.85 -4.29 14.35
N LEU A 58 -4.74 -4.39 13.60
CA LEU A 58 -4.13 -5.68 13.28
C LEU A 58 -3.70 -6.45 14.54
N LEU A 59 -3.03 -5.76 15.48
CA LEU A 59 -2.62 -6.35 16.74
C LEU A 59 -3.81 -6.78 17.59
N ARG A 60 -4.89 -5.98 17.64
CA ARG A 60 -6.14 -6.34 18.32
C ARG A 60 -6.70 -7.66 17.81
N ARG A 61 -6.84 -7.79 16.48
CA ARG A 61 -7.33 -9.04 15.83
C ARG A 61 -6.43 -10.24 16.11
N LEU A 62 -5.12 -10.02 16.12
CA LEU A 62 -4.16 -11.08 16.44
C LEU A 62 -4.28 -11.53 17.90
N LEU A 63 -4.39 -10.59 18.83
CA LEU A 63 -4.56 -10.87 20.26
C LEU A 63 -5.90 -11.58 20.51
N GLU A 64 -6.97 -11.16 19.87
CA GLU A 64 -8.28 -11.82 19.92
C GLU A 64 -8.19 -13.27 19.43
N ARG A 65 -7.52 -13.51 18.29
CA ARG A 65 -7.32 -14.87 17.79
C ARG A 65 -6.46 -15.72 18.73
N GLN A 66 -5.46 -15.15 19.39
CA GLN A 66 -4.67 -15.86 20.39
C GLN A 66 -5.47 -16.14 21.65
N ALA A 67 -6.33 -15.21 22.07
CA ALA A 67 -7.23 -15.37 23.21
C ALA A 67 -8.11 -16.62 23.01
N VAL A 68 -8.78 -16.72 21.86
CA VAL A 68 -9.61 -17.89 21.51
C VAL A 68 -8.81 -19.19 21.58
N ARG A 69 -7.62 -19.25 20.97
CA ARG A 69 -6.78 -20.47 21.02
C ARG A 69 -6.38 -20.84 22.45
N ARG A 70 -6.06 -19.86 23.29
CA ARG A 70 -5.67 -20.10 24.68
C ARG A 70 -6.83 -20.56 25.55
N MET A 71 -8.04 -20.06 25.27
CA MET A 71 -9.29 -20.51 25.87
C MET A 71 -9.58 -21.97 25.51
N GLU A 72 -9.55 -22.30 24.22
CA GLU A 72 -9.77 -23.68 23.73
C GLU A 72 -8.72 -24.66 24.27
N GLY A 73 -7.47 -24.21 24.42
CA GLY A 73 -6.38 -25.00 25.00
C GLY A 73 -6.37 -25.11 26.53
N GLY A 74 -7.35 -24.53 27.23
CA GLY A 74 -7.44 -24.57 28.70
C GLY A 74 -6.30 -23.85 29.43
N SER A 75 -5.57 -22.98 28.74
CA SER A 75 -4.38 -22.29 29.28
C SER A 75 -4.71 -21.00 30.05
N LEU A 76 -6.00 -20.65 30.13
CA LEU A 76 -6.52 -19.48 30.84
C LEU A 76 -7.68 -19.92 31.73
N SER A 77 -7.76 -19.33 32.92
CA SER A 77 -8.94 -19.42 33.79
C SER A 77 -10.07 -18.53 33.28
N ASP A 78 -11.32 -18.86 33.63
CA ASP A 78 -12.53 -18.09 33.25
C ASP A 78 -12.41 -16.59 33.57
N ARG A 79 -11.81 -16.26 34.71
CA ARG A 79 -11.56 -14.87 35.11
C ARG A 79 -10.59 -14.16 34.17
N GLN A 80 -9.51 -14.82 33.77
CA GLN A 80 -8.52 -14.24 32.85
C GLN A 80 -9.11 -14.05 31.46
N VAL A 81 -10.01 -14.93 31.05
CA VAL A 81 -10.77 -14.79 29.79
C VAL A 81 -11.64 -13.54 29.83
N GLU A 82 -12.39 -13.34 30.91
CA GLU A 82 -13.25 -12.17 31.08
C GLU A 82 -12.44 -10.87 31.12
N GLU A 83 -11.37 -10.82 31.91
CA GLU A 83 -10.48 -9.65 32.00
C GLU A 83 -9.87 -9.28 30.63
N MET A 84 -9.46 -10.29 29.85
CA MET A 84 -8.92 -10.10 28.51
C MET A 84 -9.99 -9.61 27.51
N GLY A 85 -11.20 -10.17 27.56
CA GLY A 85 -12.32 -9.71 26.74
C GLY A 85 -12.64 -8.24 27.00
N GLN A 86 -12.74 -7.85 28.27
CA GLN A 86 -12.95 -6.45 28.66
C GLN A 86 -11.83 -5.52 28.17
N ALA A 87 -10.57 -5.97 28.23
CA ALA A 87 -9.44 -5.20 27.73
C ALA A 87 -9.52 -4.98 26.20
N LEU A 88 -9.86 -6.02 25.43
CA LEU A 88 -10.00 -5.94 23.97
C LEU A 88 -11.17 -5.03 23.56
N MET A 89 -12.31 -5.09 24.24
CA MET A 89 -13.45 -4.20 23.99
C MET A 89 -13.10 -2.72 24.26
N LYS A 90 -12.38 -2.45 25.36
CA LYS A 90 -11.92 -1.08 25.66
C LYS A 90 -10.94 -0.57 24.61
N LEU A 91 -10.04 -1.44 24.13
CA LEU A 91 -9.10 -1.10 23.05
C LEU A 91 -9.84 -0.78 21.75
N GLU A 92 -10.82 -1.60 21.37
CA GLU A 92 -11.66 -1.37 20.19
C GLU A 92 -12.40 -0.02 20.27
N GLN A 93 -13.05 0.26 21.40
CA GLN A 93 -13.70 1.55 21.63
C GLN A 93 -12.71 2.71 21.47
N LYS A 94 -11.51 2.58 22.03
CA LYS A 94 -10.51 3.67 21.97
C LYS A 94 -9.99 3.90 20.55
N ILE A 95 -9.78 2.83 19.78
CA ILE A 95 -9.44 2.92 18.36
C ILE A 95 -10.55 3.65 17.60
N GLY A 96 -11.82 3.32 17.87
CA GLY A 96 -12.97 4.00 17.27
C GLY A 96 -13.03 5.50 17.58
N GLU A 97 -12.81 5.89 18.84
CA GLU A 97 -12.73 7.30 19.24
C GLU A 97 -11.62 8.05 18.51
N LEU A 98 -10.44 7.44 18.39
CA LEU A 98 -9.29 8.03 17.70
C LEU A 98 -9.56 8.13 16.19
N CYS A 99 -10.19 7.12 15.58
CA CYS A 99 -10.58 7.19 14.17
C CYS A 99 -11.45 8.43 13.90
N GLN A 100 -12.46 8.68 14.73
CA GLN A 100 -13.32 9.85 14.60
C GLN A 100 -12.55 11.16 14.71
N GLN A 101 -11.57 11.24 15.62
CA GLN A 101 -10.72 12.43 15.78
C GLN A 101 -9.87 12.73 14.54
N PHE A 102 -9.44 11.70 13.82
CA PHE A 102 -8.64 11.83 12.59
C PHE A 102 -9.49 11.79 11.30
N GLY A 103 -10.82 11.80 11.40
CA GLY A 103 -11.72 11.75 10.25
C GLY A 103 -11.67 10.41 9.48
N LEU A 104 -11.24 9.34 10.14
CA LEU A 104 -11.12 8.00 9.59
C LEU A 104 -12.33 7.15 9.98
N ARG A 105 -12.64 6.15 9.16
CA ARG A 105 -13.61 5.10 9.50
C ARG A 105 -12.88 3.80 9.84
N PRO A 106 -13.49 2.91 10.64
CA PRO A 106 -12.88 1.62 10.99
C PRO A 106 -12.46 0.79 9.77
N GLU A 107 -13.18 0.90 8.66
CA GLU A 107 -12.88 0.17 7.42
C GLU A 107 -11.58 0.67 6.76
N ASP A 108 -11.22 1.93 7.02
CA ASP A 108 -10.00 2.54 6.49
C ASP A 108 -8.73 1.99 7.20
N LEU A 109 -8.89 1.33 8.35
CA LEU A 109 -7.78 0.71 9.10
C LEU A 109 -7.30 -0.62 8.52
N ASN A 110 -7.97 -1.13 7.48
CA ASN A 110 -7.53 -2.35 6.83
C ASN A 110 -6.25 -2.07 6.04
N LEU A 111 -5.11 -2.30 6.70
CA LEU A 111 -3.81 -2.32 6.04
C LEU A 111 -3.86 -3.48 5.05
N GLY A 112 -4.04 -3.18 3.76
CA GLY A 112 -3.97 -4.12 2.65
C GLY A 112 -2.54 -4.64 2.46
N ILE A 113 -1.93 -5.13 3.54
CA ILE A 113 -0.66 -5.84 3.50
C ILE A 113 -0.98 -7.16 2.82
N ALA A 114 -0.86 -7.17 1.50
CA ALA A 114 -0.47 -8.37 0.80
C ALA A 114 0.90 -8.75 1.36
N VAL A 115 0.91 -9.56 2.42
CA VAL A 115 2.08 -10.33 2.81
C VAL A 115 2.25 -11.37 1.71
N GLY A 116 2.85 -10.94 0.61
CA GLY A 116 2.95 -11.68 -0.64
C GLY A 116 4.18 -11.21 -1.41
N ASP A 117 5.35 -11.36 -0.78
CA ASP A 117 6.58 -11.90 -1.37
C ASP A 117 7.80 -11.58 -0.50
N LEU A 118 7.94 -12.30 0.61
CA LEU A 118 9.25 -12.51 1.27
C LEU A 118 9.44 -14.02 1.56
N GLY A 119 8.85 -14.86 0.71
CA GLY A 119 8.89 -16.31 0.84
C GLY A 119 9.18 -16.95 -0.50
N ALA A 120 10.47 -17.23 -0.72
CA ALA A 120 11.01 -18.11 -1.77
C ALA A 120 10.97 -17.58 -3.22
N GLY A 121 11.83 -16.60 -3.52
CA GLY A 121 12.49 -16.55 -4.82
C GLY A 121 13.57 -17.62 -4.85
N GLU A 122 13.27 -18.78 -5.42
CA GLU A 122 14.25 -19.83 -5.70
C GLU A 122 15.38 -19.32 -6.63
N PRO A 123 16.60 -19.91 -6.52
CA PRO A 123 17.79 -19.42 -7.21
C PRO A 123 17.76 -19.74 -8.71
N GLY A 124 18.44 -18.88 -9.47
CA GLY A 124 18.46 -18.80 -10.93
C GLY A 124 18.40 -20.11 -11.69
N LYS A 125 17.42 -20.19 -12.61
CA LYS A 125 17.48 -21.12 -13.74
C LYS A 125 18.63 -20.67 -14.66
N PRO A 126 19.64 -21.52 -14.96
CA PRO A 126 20.66 -21.16 -15.92
C PRO A 126 20.05 -21.03 -17.33
N PRO A 127 20.59 -20.13 -18.17
CA PRO A 127 20.07 -19.92 -19.51
C PRO A 127 20.24 -21.19 -20.36
N ASP A 128 19.14 -21.59 -21.00
CA ASP A 128 19.13 -22.66 -21.99
C ASP A 128 20.01 -22.23 -23.18
N HIS A 129 21.19 -22.84 -23.32
CA HIS A 129 22.01 -22.68 -24.52
C HIS A 129 21.31 -23.41 -25.69
N LYS A 130 20.99 -22.65 -26.73
CA LYS A 130 20.66 -23.20 -28.05
C LYS A 130 21.63 -22.65 -29.09
#